data_AF-A0A9D1UP73-F1
#
_entry.id   AF-A0A9D1UP73-F1
#
_cell.length_a   1.000
_cell.length_b   1.000
_cell.length_c   1.000
_cell.angle_alpha   90.00
_cell.angle_beta   90.00
_cell.angle_gamma   90.00
#
_symmetry.space_group_name_H-M   'P 1'
#
loop_
_entity.id
_entity.type
_entity.pdbx_description
1 polymer ?
#
loop_
_entity_poly.entity_id
_entity_poly.type
_entity_poly.pdbx_seq_one_letter_code
_entity_poly.pdbx_strand_id
1 'polypeptide(L)'
;MTRRIFSVLAVMGFIGAMTGVEDMVSPSVITPVGTVYFLLLLVYQVWPLYMTRRDAYGRHTHPVNKMYSLFGALGLVGTLFMMVLFYTGSTVSWVAVAGSLMFMGIVGAGVLAFFATPWRDHTYRALAAEH
;
A
#
# COMPACT_ATOMS: atom_id res chain seq x y z
N MET A 1 -4.82 5.51 -14.01
CA MET A 1 -3.50 6.15 -13.84
C MET A 1 -3.18 6.39 -12.37
N THR A 2 -4.01 7.11 -11.61
CA THR A 2 -3.76 7.46 -10.18
C THR A 2 -3.40 6.26 -9.29
N ARG A 3 -4.17 5.15 -9.34
CA ARG A 3 -3.85 3.93 -8.56
C ARG A 3 -2.42 3.42 -8.80
N ARG A 4 -1.94 3.45 -10.05
CA ARG A 4 -0.59 3.00 -10.41
C ARG A 4 0.47 3.95 -9.85
N ILE A 5 0.28 5.25 -9.99
CA ILE A 5 1.22 6.27 -9.49
C ILE A 5 1.38 6.13 -7.97
N PHE A 6 0.26 6.06 -7.24
CA PHE A 6 0.28 5.93 -5.78
C PHE A 6 0.92 4.60 -5.33
N SER A 7 0.64 3.50 -6.02
CA SER A 7 1.31 2.23 -5.77
C SER A 7 2.82 2.26 -6.06
N VAL A 8 3.25 2.92 -7.14
CA VAL A 8 4.68 3.10 -7.43
C VAL A 8 5.34 3.93 -6.34
N LEU A 9 4.73 5.04 -5.92
CA LEU A 9 5.26 5.87 -4.84
C LEU A 9 5.36 5.10 -3.53
N ALA A 10 4.37 4.26 -3.20
CA ALA A 10 4.42 3.39 -2.03
C ALA A 10 5.56 2.35 -2.12
N VAL A 11 5.74 1.71 -3.28
CA VAL A 11 6.86 0.76 -3.50
C VAL A 11 8.21 1.47 -3.41
N MET A 12 8.36 2.64 -4.04
CA MET A 12 9.60 3.42 -4.00
C MET A 12 9.92 3.89 -2.58
N GLY A 13 8.91 4.38 -1.84
CA GLY A 13 9.06 4.75 -0.44
C GLY A 13 9.47 3.54 0.41
N PHE A 14 8.84 2.39 0.21
CA PHE A 14 9.20 1.16 0.90
C PHE A 14 10.66 0.74 0.62
N ILE A 15 11.08 0.71 -0.65
CA ILE A 15 12.47 0.38 -1.03
C ILE A 15 13.44 1.39 -0.42
N GLY A 16 13.12 2.68 -0.44
CA GLY A 16 13.94 3.72 0.18
C GLY A 16 14.21 3.43 1.66
N ALA A 17 13.19 3.06 2.43
CA ALA A 17 13.37 2.68 3.84
C ALA A 17 14.24 1.43 4.03
N MET A 18 14.26 0.49 3.08
CA MET A 18 15.12 -0.69 3.18
C MET A 18 16.60 -0.41 2.87
N THR A 19 16.96 0.77 2.35
CA THR A 19 18.35 1.05 1.95
C THR A 19 19.27 1.41 3.12
N GLY A 20 18.76 1.55 4.35
CA GLY A 20 19.58 1.80 5.54
C GLY A 20 20.19 3.20 5.59
N VAL A 21 19.62 4.17 4.87
CA VAL A 21 20.10 5.56 4.88
C VAL A 21 19.99 6.20 6.27
N GLU A 22 19.10 5.71 7.13
CA GLU A 22 18.99 6.14 8.53
C GLU A 22 20.30 5.99 9.33
N ASP A 23 21.16 5.02 9.00
CA ASP A 23 22.45 4.83 9.68
C ASP A 23 23.44 5.98 9.40
N MET A 24 23.19 6.78 8.37
CA MET A 24 24.02 7.92 7.97
C MET A 24 23.54 9.25 8.56
N VAL A 25 22.44 9.26 9.32
CA VAL A 25 21.75 10.47 9.76
C VAL A 25 21.73 10.55 11.30
N SER A 26 21.88 11.76 11.85
CA SER A 26 21.85 11.94 13.31
C SER A 26 20.50 11.55 13.93
N PRO A 27 20.46 10.93 15.12
CA PRO A 27 19.22 10.47 15.76
C PRO A 27 18.13 11.54 15.94
N SER A 28 18.51 12.81 16.13
CA SER A 28 17.58 13.94 16.25
C SER A 28 16.78 14.23 14.97
N VAL A 29 17.27 13.78 13.82
CA VAL A 29 16.65 13.97 12.50
C VAL A 29 15.88 12.71 12.08
N ILE A 30 16.29 11.53 12.55
CA ILE A 30 15.64 10.25 12.20
C ILE A 30 14.16 10.24 12.62
N THR A 31 13.84 10.67 13.84
CA THR A 31 12.45 10.64 14.32
C THR A 31 11.49 11.51 13.50
N PRO A 32 11.76 12.81 13.24
CA PRO A 32 10.84 13.63 12.42
C PRO A 32 10.78 13.15 10.96
N VAL A 33 11.91 12.75 10.37
CA VAL A 33 11.94 12.24 8.98
C VAL A 33 11.16 10.92 8.87
N GLY A 34 11.37 9.97 9.79
CA GLY A 34 10.63 8.72 9.86
C GLY A 34 9.12 8.95 10.06
N THR A 35 8.75 9.93 10.89
CA THR A 35 7.34 10.32 11.09
C THR A 35 6.71 10.78 9.77
N VAL A 36 7.36 11.72 9.07
CA VAL A 36 6.87 12.24 7.78
C VAL A 36 6.80 11.12 6.74
N TYR A 37 7.80 10.24 6.72
CA TYR A 37 7.84 9.07 5.86
C TYR A 37 6.61 8.17 6.05
N PHE A 38 6.33 7.74 7.29
CA PHE A 38 5.19 6.88 7.57
C PHE A 38 3.87 7.55 7.22
N LEU A 39 3.73 8.85 7.49
CA LEU A 39 2.53 9.61 7.13
C LEU A 39 2.31 9.68 5.61
N LEU A 40 3.36 9.95 4.84
CA LEU A 40 3.29 9.93 3.38
C LEU A 40 2.94 8.54 2.86
N LEU A 41 3.57 7.50 3.41
CA LEU A 41 3.32 6.11 3.04
C LEU A 41 1.86 5.71 3.33
N LEU A 42 1.29 6.17 4.45
CA LEU A 42 -0.12 5.97 4.77
C LEU A 42 -1.02 6.69 3.77
N VAL A 43 -0.75 7.94 3.43
CA VAL A 43 -1.51 8.68 2.40
C VAL A 43 -1.46 7.92 1.07
N TYR A 44 -0.29 7.42 0.67
CA TYR A 44 -0.13 6.69 -0.58
C TYR A 44 -0.87 5.35 -0.62
N GLN A 45 -1.08 4.71 0.52
CA GLN A 45 -1.81 3.45 0.62
C GLN A 45 -3.32 3.67 0.79
N VAL A 46 -3.73 4.56 1.69
CA VAL A 46 -5.15 4.82 2.01
C VAL A 46 -5.88 5.41 0.82
N TRP A 47 -5.27 6.37 0.10
CA TRP A 47 -5.95 7.07 -0.99
C TRP A 47 -6.47 6.14 -2.10
N PRO A 48 -5.63 5.28 -2.73
CA PRO A 48 -6.11 4.40 -3.78
C PRO A 48 -7.02 3.27 -3.25
N LEU A 49 -6.86 2.83 -2.00
CA LEU A 49 -7.80 1.92 -1.33
C LEU A 49 -9.19 2.53 -1.21
N TYR A 50 -9.26 3.77 -0.72
CA TYR A 50 -10.49 4.53 -0.59
C TYR A 50 -11.17 4.75 -1.94
N MET A 51 -10.41 5.15 -2.95
CA MET A 51 -10.92 5.32 -4.32
C MET A 51 -11.40 4.01 -4.93
N THR A 52 -10.75 2.87 -4.62
CA THR A 52 -11.21 1.54 -5.06
C THR A 52 -12.56 1.17 -4.43
N ARG A 53 -12.81 1.56 -3.18
CA ARG A 53 -14.10 1.35 -2.50
C ARG A 53 -15.22 2.23 -3.04
N ARG A 54 -14.89 3.39 -3.63
CA ARG A 54 -15.83 4.30 -4.30
C ARG A 54 -16.06 3.98 -5.78
N ASP A 55 -15.67 2.77 -6.22
CA ASP A 55 -15.80 2.32 -7.62
C ASP A 55 -15.08 3.19 -8.66
N ALA A 56 -14.13 4.04 -8.23
CA ALA A 56 -13.42 4.98 -9.12
C ALA A 56 -12.49 4.27 -10.13
N TYR A 57 -12.18 2.98 -9.91
CA TYR A 57 -11.34 2.15 -10.77
C TYR A 57 -12.08 0.91 -11.30
N GLY A 58 -13.41 1.01 -11.43
CA GLY A 58 -14.32 -0.10 -11.73
C GLY A 58 -14.96 -0.65 -10.46
N ARG A 59 -15.93 -1.56 -10.60
CA ARG A 59 -16.68 -2.12 -9.46
C ARG A 59 -15.73 -2.74 -8.43
N HIS A 60 -15.91 -2.38 -7.17
CA HIS A 60 -15.17 -2.90 -6.03
C HIS A 60 -15.42 -4.40 -5.83
N THR A 61 -16.54 -4.93 -6.35
CA THR A 61 -16.87 -6.35 -6.32
C THR A 61 -16.04 -7.18 -7.30
N HIS A 62 -15.39 -6.55 -8.28
CA HIS A 62 -14.52 -7.24 -9.23
C HIS A 62 -13.37 -7.96 -8.50
N PRO A 63 -13.05 -9.23 -8.82
CA PRO A 63 -12.06 -10.03 -8.09
C PRO A 63 -10.71 -9.33 -7.92
N VAL A 64 -10.23 -8.67 -8.98
CA VAL A 64 -8.96 -7.92 -8.96
C VAL A 64 -9.01 -6.73 -7.97
N ASN A 65 -10.14 -6.02 -7.88
CA ASN A 65 -10.29 -4.90 -6.95
C ASN A 65 -10.46 -5.38 -5.50
N LYS A 66 -11.08 -6.56 -5.29
CA LYS A 66 -11.10 -7.24 -3.98
C LYS A 66 -9.71 -7.64 -3.52
N MET A 67 -8.93 -8.29 -4.40
CA MET A 67 -7.56 -8.68 -4.10
C MET A 67 -6.67 -7.45 -3.86
N TYR A 68 -6.79 -6.41 -4.68
CA TYR A 68 -6.09 -5.14 -4.47
C TYR A 68 -6.42 -4.55 -3.09
N SER A 69 -7.70 -4.55 -2.71
CA SER A 69 -8.13 -4.05 -1.40
C SER A 69 -7.61 -4.91 -0.24
N LEU A 70 -7.54 -6.23 -0.43
CA LEU A 70 -6.98 -7.15 0.57
C LEU A 70 -5.49 -6.91 0.78
N PHE A 71 -4.69 -6.91 -0.29
CA PHE A 71 -3.26 -6.63 -0.20
C PHE A 71 -2.99 -5.21 0.29
N GLY A 72 -3.74 -4.21 -0.19
CA GLY A 72 -3.64 -2.85 0.30
C GLY A 72 -3.92 -2.76 1.80
N ALA A 73 -4.94 -3.47 2.31
CA ALA A 73 -5.25 -3.50 3.74
C ALA A 73 -4.15 -4.19 4.56
N LEU A 74 -3.59 -5.30 4.06
CA LEU A 74 -2.44 -5.96 4.69
C LEU A 74 -1.22 -5.04 4.74
N GLY A 75 -0.96 -4.31 3.66
CA GLY A 75 0.12 -3.32 3.57
C GLY A 75 -0.06 -2.21 4.60
N LEU A 76 -1.28 -1.67 4.69
CA LEU A 76 -1.65 -0.64 5.65
C LEU A 76 -1.44 -1.11 7.09
N VAL A 77 -1.88 -2.33 7.42
CA VAL A 77 -1.68 -2.92 8.74
C VAL A 77 -0.19 -3.08 9.03
N GLY A 78 0.59 -3.59 8.07
CA GLY A 78 2.05 -3.70 8.18
C GLY A 78 2.73 -2.35 8.41
N THR A 79 2.31 -1.30 7.68
CA THR A 79 2.82 0.07 7.85
C THR A 79 2.48 0.66 9.21
N LEU A 80 1.23 0.55 9.65
CA LEU A 80 0.83 1.02 10.98
C LEU A 80 1.59 0.28 12.08
N PHE A 81 1.77 -1.03 11.92
CA PHE A 81 2.50 -1.83 12.89
C PHE A 81 3.99 -1.46 12.93
N MET A 82 4.64 -1.29 11.77
CA MET A 82 6.02 -0.78 11.68
C MET A 82 6.15 0.62 12.28
N MET A 83 5.18 1.50 12.06
CA MET A 83 5.16 2.84 12.64
C MET A 83 5.09 2.77 14.18
N VAL A 84 4.25 1.90 14.75
CA VAL A 84 4.19 1.71 16.21
C VAL A 84 5.54 1.21 16.73
N LEU A 85 6.10 0.17 16.10
CA LEU A 85 7.39 -0.41 16.48
C LEU A 85 8.54 0.60 16.42
N PHE A 86 8.50 1.54 15.46
CA PHE A 86 9.46 2.63 15.35
C PHE A 86 9.49 3.55 16.58
N TYR A 87 8.33 3.82 17.22
CA TYR A 87 8.27 4.68 18.41
C TYR A 87 8.41 3.93 19.73
N THR A 88 7.92 2.69 19.81
CA THR A 88 7.92 1.93 21.08
C THR A 88 9.21 1.15 21.30
N GLY A 89 10.09 1.10 20.30
CA GLY A 89 11.16 0.11 20.23
C GLY A 89 10.60 -1.27 19.86
N SER A 90 11.47 -2.13 19.34
CA SER A 90 11.04 -3.40 18.75
C SER A 90 12.11 -4.47 18.86
N THR A 91 11.67 -5.73 18.92
CA THR A 91 12.56 -6.87 18.69
C THR A 91 12.60 -7.21 17.19
N VAL A 92 13.69 -7.84 16.75
CA VAL A 92 13.90 -8.24 15.35
C VAL A 92 12.72 -9.05 14.80
N SER A 93 12.11 -9.91 15.63
CA SER A 93 10.97 -10.74 15.23
C SER A 93 9.74 -9.91 14.85
N TRP A 94 9.43 -8.85 15.62
CA TRP A 94 8.27 -8.00 15.33
C TRP A 94 8.47 -7.15 14.07
N VAL A 95 9.70 -6.64 13.87
CA VAL A 95 10.09 -5.94 12.65
C VAL A 95 9.96 -6.87 11.43
N ALA A 96 10.39 -8.13 11.55
CA ALA A 96 10.26 -9.10 10.47
C ALA A 96 8.79 -9.36 10.09
N VAL A 97 7.90 -9.52 11.08
CA VAL A 97 6.45 -9.72 10.84
C VAL A 97 5.83 -8.48 10.18
N ALA A 98 6.05 -7.31 10.77
CA ALA A 98 5.47 -6.06 10.28
C ALA A 98 6.02 -5.68 8.90
N GLY A 99 7.32 -5.85 8.68
CA GLY A 99 7.99 -5.66 7.40
C GLY A 99 7.48 -6.63 6.33
N SER A 100 7.24 -7.91 6.67
CA SER A 100 6.69 -8.90 5.72
C SER A 100 5.26 -8.55 5.31
N LEU A 101 4.42 -8.11 6.25
CA LEU A 101 3.06 -7.64 5.95
C LEU A 101 3.09 -6.40 5.06
N MET A 102 3.96 -5.43 5.38
CA MET A 102 4.13 -4.21 4.62
C MET A 102 4.62 -4.51 3.20
N PHE A 103 5.62 -5.38 3.05
CA PHE A 103 6.14 -5.83 1.75
C PHE A 103 5.05 -6.51 0.92
N MET A 104 4.44 -7.56 1.46
CA MET A 104 3.43 -8.35 0.76
C MET A 104 2.25 -7.49 0.32
N GLY A 105 1.81 -6.58 1.19
CA GLY A 105 0.70 -5.69 0.89
C GLY A 105 1.04 -4.61 -0.14
N ILE A 106 2.13 -3.86 0.06
CA ILE A 106 2.52 -2.75 -0.84
C ILE A 106 2.90 -3.30 -2.22
N VAL A 107 3.76 -4.31 -2.28
CA VAL A 107 4.23 -4.90 -3.55
C VAL A 107 3.08 -5.65 -4.23
N GLY A 108 2.33 -6.47 -3.49
CA GLY A 108 1.18 -7.21 -4.03
C GLY A 108 0.10 -6.29 -4.59
N ALA A 109 -0.27 -5.24 -3.86
CA ALA A 109 -1.19 -4.22 -4.35
C ALA A 109 -0.62 -3.46 -5.56
N GLY A 110 0.68 -3.16 -5.56
CA GLY A 110 1.34 -2.49 -6.67
C GLY A 110 1.31 -3.30 -7.95
N VAL A 111 1.67 -4.58 -7.89
CA VAL A 111 1.57 -5.52 -9.03
C VAL A 111 0.14 -5.54 -9.58
N LEU A 112 -0.86 -5.70 -8.71
CA LEU A 112 -2.26 -5.67 -9.13
C LEU A 112 -2.68 -4.33 -9.75
N ALA A 113 -2.16 -3.20 -9.26
CA ALA A 113 -2.45 -1.89 -9.85
C ALA A 113 -1.94 -1.75 -11.30
N PHE A 114 -0.79 -2.36 -11.61
CA PHE A 114 -0.23 -2.39 -12.96
C PHE A 114 -1.04 -3.29 -13.90
N PHE A 115 -1.33 -4.51 -13.47
CA PHE A 115 -2.10 -5.48 -14.27
C PHE A 115 -3.58 -5.20 -14.35
N ALA A 116 -4.11 -4.35 -13.47
CA ALA A 116 -5.46 -3.85 -13.59
C ALA A 116 -5.49 -2.66 -14.56
N THR A 117 -5.41 -2.96 -15.85
CA THR A 117 -5.99 -2.15 -16.93
C THR A 117 -7.47 -1.86 -16.60
N PRO A 118 -8.08 -0.78 -17.12
CA PRO A 118 -9.51 -0.58 -16.93
C PRO A 118 -10.20 -1.77 -17.62
N TRP A 119 -10.65 -2.72 -16.82
CA TRP A 119 -11.54 -3.79 -17.25
C TRP A 119 -12.83 -3.07 -17.63
N ARG A 120 -12.87 -2.52 -18.85
CA ARG A 120 -14.08 -2.04 -19.49
C ARG A 120 -14.89 -3.29 -19.72
N ASP A 121 -15.64 -3.62 -18.69
CA ASP A 121 -16.45 -4.79 -18.55
C ASP A 121 -17.26 -5.08 -19.82
N HIS A 122 -16.76 -5.95 -20.70
CA HIS A 122 -17.62 -6.68 -21.61
C HIS A 122 -18.44 -7.72 -20.83
N THR A 123 -17.86 -8.26 -19.76
CA THR A 123 -18.49 -9.27 -18.90
C THR A 123 -19.58 -8.72 -17.97
N TYR A 124 -19.42 -7.53 -17.38
CA TYR A 124 -20.50 -6.89 -16.59
C TYR A 124 -21.51 -6.11 -17.43
N ARG A 125 -21.21 -5.73 -18.68
CA ARG A 125 -22.25 -5.26 -19.61
C ARG A 125 -23.25 -6.37 -19.95
N ALA A 126 -22.78 -7.60 -20.12
CA ALA A 126 -23.66 -8.76 -20.38
C ALA A 126 -24.59 -9.03 -19.18
N LEU A 127 -24.06 -9.07 -17.95
CA LEU A 127 -24.85 -9.27 -16.73
C LEU A 127 -25.81 -8.11 -16.40
N ALA A 128 -25.52 -6.90 -16.87
CA ALA A 128 -26.41 -5.74 -16.70
C ALA A 128 -27.43 -5.59 -17.84
N ALA A 129 -27.32 -6.37 -18.92
CA ALA A 129 -28.28 -6.41 -20.02
C ALA A 129 -29.30 -7.55 -19.87
N GLU A 130 -29.07 -8.48 -18.95
CA GLU A 130 -29.98 -9.57 -18.59
C GLU A 130 -30.94 -9.23 -17.43
N HIS A 131 -30.85 -8.01 -16.88
CA HIS A 131 -31.74 -7.44 -15.87
C HIS A 131 -32.29 -6.09 -16.33
#